data_AF-A0A3C1TI81-F1
#
_entry.id   AF-A0A3C1TI81-F1
#
_cell.length_a   1.000
_cell.length_b   1.000
_cell.length_c   1.000
_cell.angle_alpha   90.00
_cell.angle_beta   90.00
_cell.angle_gamma   90.00
#
_symmetry.space_group_name_H-M   'P 1'
#
loop_
_entity.id
_entity.type
_entity.pdbx_description
1 polymer ?
#
loop_
_entity_poly.entity_id
_entity_poly.type
_entity_poly.pdbx_seq_one_letter_code
_entity_poly.pdbx_strand_id
1 'polypeptide(L)'
;MSEIRERYVNPFTDFGRFAARFKKLFGEDPNTELQSYEDSLKYYRDLKNSLDTAFEEGKLEGKIEGKIEGEVSKAIEVIKKGYSEGLSVEVLSKLTGMSVSEVRRVLNAL
;
A
#
# COMPACT_ATOMS: atom_id res chain seq x y z
N MET A 1 -60.32 40.21 14.61
CA MET A 1 -59.42 39.97 15.75
C MET A 1 -59.33 38.47 15.94
N SER A 2 -58.31 37.80 15.38
CA SER A 2 -58.16 36.34 15.52
C SER A 2 -57.63 36.03 16.92
N GLU A 3 -58.42 35.35 17.73
CA GLU A 3 -58.05 34.89 19.07
C GLU A 3 -56.80 34.00 18.98
N ILE A 4 -55.67 34.51 19.48
CA ILE A 4 -54.49 33.70 19.70
C ILE A 4 -54.79 32.84 20.93
N ARG A 5 -55.21 31.59 20.72
CA ARG A 5 -55.27 30.58 21.78
C ARG A 5 -53.84 30.15 22.10
N GLU A 6 -53.31 30.58 23.23
CA GLU A 6 -52.08 30.03 23.79
C GLU A 6 -52.30 28.55 24.11
N ARG A 7 -51.82 27.67 23.23
CA ARG A 7 -51.85 26.24 23.44
C ARG A 7 -50.73 25.91 24.42
N TYR A 8 -51.07 25.40 25.60
CA TYR A 8 -50.08 24.90 26.55
C TYR A 8 -49.25 23.80 25.87
N VAL A 9 -47.95 24.05 25.70
CA VAL A 9 -46.98 23.08 25.18
C VAL A 9 -46.40 22.35 26.37
N ASN A 10 -46.71 21.07 26.52
CA ASN A 10 -46.16 20.23 27.57
C ASN A 10 -44.78 19.71 27.12
N PRO A 11 -43.68 20.10 27.81
CA PRO A 11 -42.32 19.73 27.41
C PRO A 11 -42.04 18.23 27.39
N PHE A 12 -42.84 17.41 28.08
CA PHE A 12 -42.62 15.96 28.18
C PHE A 12 -43.40 15.17 27.13
N THR A 13 -44.56 15.68 26.67
CA THR A 13 -45.42 14.97 25.71
C THR A 13 -45.38 15.57 24.30
N ASP A 14 -45.13 16.87 24.18
CA ASP A 14 -45.07 17.56 22.88
C ASP A 14 -43.66 17.55 22.28
N PHE A 15 -42.62 17.20 23.05
CA PHE A 15 -41.24 17.08 22.56
C PHE A 15 -41.10 16.03 21.45
N GLY A 16 -41.78 14.89 21.59
CA GLY A 16 -41.78 13.86 20.54
C GLY A 16 -42.44 14.34 19.25
N ARG A 17 -43.50 15.16 19.37
CA ARG A 17 -44.18 15.78 18.23
C ARG A 17 -43.33 16.88 17.59
N PHE A 18 -42.55 17.60 18.41
CA PHE A 18 -41.56 18.58 17.95
C PHE A 18 -40.40 17.89 17.22
N ALA A 19 -39.82 16.83 17.78
CA ALA A 19 -38.75 16.06 17.16
C ALA A 19 -39.19 15.43 15.82
N ALA A 20 -40.38 14.84 15.76
CA ALA A 20 -40.94 14.30 14.52
C ALA A 20 -41.16 15.39 13.45
N ARG A 21 -41.58 16.59 13.86
CA ARG A 21 -41.80 17.71 12.95
C ARG A 21 -40.48 18.39 12.54
N PHE A 22 -39.48 18.42 13.42
CA PHE A 22 -38.13 18.89 13.15
C PHE A 22 -37.44 18.00 12.12
N LYS A 23 -37.46 16.67 12.31
CA LYS A 23 -36.97 15.68 11.33
C LYS A 23 -37.65 15.80 9.96
N LYS A 24 -38.96 16.12 9.94
CA LYS A 24 -39.73 16.35 8.72
C LYS A 24 -39.41 17.69 8.02
N LEU A 25 -38.96 18.70 8.78
CA LEU A 25 -38.65 20.05 8.28
C LEU A 25 -37.19 20.20 7.83
N PHE A 26 -36.26 19.55 8.53
CA PHE A 26 -34.82 19.79 8.36
C PHE A 26 -34.04 18.61 7.74
N GLY A 27 -34.67 17.46 7.49
CA GLY A 27 -33.95 16.29 7.00
C GLY A 27 -33.11 15.60 8.09
N GLU A 28 -32.28 14.63 7.69
CA GLU A 28 -31.67 13.54 8.47
C GLU A 28 -31.17 13.84 9.90
N ASP A 29 -31.14 12.77 10.72
CA ASP A 29 -30.61 12.79 12.08
C ASP A 29 -29.11 13.16 12.07
N PRO A 30 -28.65 14.06 12.97
CA PRO A 30 -27.24 14.49 13.04
C PRO A 30 -26.25 13.35 13.31
N ASN A 31 -26.74 12.20 13.80
CA ASN A 31 -25.93 11.00 13.97
C ASN A 31 -25.54 10.35 12.63
N THR A 32 -26.33 10.54 11.57
CA THR A 32 -26.04 9.98 10.24
C THR A 32 -24.85 10.69 9.59
N GLU A 33 -24.75 12.01 9.74
CA GLU A 33 -23.59 12.78 9.25
C GLU A 33 -22.30 12.38 9.97
N LEU A 34 -22.35 12.18 11.29
CA LEU A 34 -21.21 11.70 12.07
C LEU A 34 -20.77 10.30 11.61
N GLN A 35 -21.72 9.39 11.41
CA GLN A 35 -21.43 8.03 10.92
C GLN A 35 -20.81 8.03 9.53
N SER A 36 -21.38 8.79 8.58
CA SER A 36 -20.82 8.89 7.23
C SER A 36 -19.40 9.49 7.20
N TYR A 37 -19.11 10.42 8.12
CA TYR A 37 -17.76 10.96 8.29
C TYR A 37 -16.78 9.91 8.85
N GLU A 38 -17.20 9.16 9.87
CA GLU A 38 -16.40 8.06 10.45
C GLU A 38 -16.13 6.95 9.43
N ASP A 39 -17.14 6.57 8.64
CA ASP A 39 -17.02 5.57 7.58
C ASP A 39 -16.05 6.03 6.47
N SER A 40 -16.10 7.31 6.11
CA SER A 40 -15.17 7.91 5.14
C SER A 40 -13.73 7.88 5.65
N LEU A 41 -13.52 8.17 6.95
CA LEU A 41 -12.20 8.10 7.57
C LEU A 41 -11.68 6.67 7.64
N LYS A 42 -12.56 5.71 7.93
CA LYS A 42 -12.22 4.29 7.93
C LYS A 42 -11.78 3.84 6.54
N TYR A 43 -12.54 4.19 5.50
CA TYR A 43 -12.21 3.87 4.11
C TYR A 43 -10.84 4.44 3.71
N TYR A 44 -10.56 5.69 4.08
CA TYR A 44 -9.25 6.31 3.83
C TYR A 44 -8.11 5.56 4.51
N ARG A 45 -8.29 5.10 5.76
CA ARG A 45 -7.28 4.32 6.48
C ARG A 45 -7.04 2.95 5.83
N ASP A 46 -8.11 2.25 5.47
CA ASP A 46 -8.02 0.93 4.83
C ASP A 46 -7.27 1.02 3.49
N LEU A 47 -7.58 2.05 2.69
CA LEU A 47 -6.86 2.35 1.45
C LEU A 47 -5.39 2.68 1.69
N LYS A 48 -5.11 3.56 2.66
CA LYS A 48 -3.74 3.98 2.96
C LYS A 48 -2.88 2.80 3.41
N ASN A 49 -3.41 1.96 4.31
CA ASN A 49 -2.71 0.77 4.78
C ASN A 49 -2.39 -0.18 3.61
N SER A 50 -3.35 -0.41 2.72
CA SER A 50 -3.15 -1.26 1.54
C SER A 50 -2.08 -0.69 0.60
N LEU A 51 -2.06 0.63 0.40
CA LEU A 51 -1.09 1.31 -0.46
C LEU A 51 0.31 1.30 0.15
N ASP A 52 0.41 1.58 1.45
CA ASP A 52 1.68 1.61 2.19
C ASP A 52 2.35 0.23 2.14
N THR A 53 1.57 -0.86 2.35
CA THR A 53 2.08 -2.24 2.22
C THR A 53 2.58 -2.52 0.80
N ALA A 54 1.81 -2.21 -0.24
CA ALA A 54 2.21 -2.45 -1.62
C ALA A 54 3.49 -1.69 -2.01
N PHE A 55 3.66 -0.46 -1.52
CA PHE A 55 4.84 0.34 -1.79
C PHE A 55 6.09 -0.21 -1.06
N GLU A 56 5.93 -0.65 0.19
CA GLU A 56 7.02 -1.27 0.95
C GLU A 56 7.49 -2.57 0.31
N GLU A 57 6.56 -3.43 -0.11
CA GLU A 57 6.85 -4.67 -0.85
C GLU A 57 7.58 -4.37 -2.16
N GLY A 58 7.04 -3.48 -3.00
CA GLY A 58 7.68 -3.11 -4.27
C GLY A 58 9.08 -2.50 -4.10
N LYS A 59 9.31 -1.74 -3.03
CA LYS A 59 10.65 -1.19 -2.70
C LYS A 59 11.62 -2.26 -2.24
N LEU A 60 11.15 -3.26 -1.49
CA LEU A 60 11.97 -4.39 -1.05
C LEU A 60 12.33 -5.28 -2.25
N GLU A 61 11.35 -5.63 -3.08
CA GLU A 61 11.55 -6.40 -4.32
C GLU A 61 12.55 -5.72 -5.24
N GLY A 62 12.35 -4.43 -5.56
CA GLY A 62 13.28 -3.70 -6.43
C GLY A 62 14.70 -3.59 -5.86
N LYS A 63 14.86 -3.53 -4.53
CA LYS A 63 16.19 -3.57 -3.90
C LYS A 63 16.86 -4.93 -3.97
N ILE A 64 16.08 -6.00 -3.83
CA ILE A 64 16.59 -7.38 -3.88
C ILE A 64 16.97 -7.71 -5.32
N GLU A 65 16.08 -7.44 -6.26
CA GLU A 65 16.31 -7.65 -7.70
C GLU A 65 17.53 -6.87 -8.17
N GLY A 66 17.61 -5.56 -7.87
CA GLY A 66 18.77 -4.75 -8.26
C GLY A 66 20.10 -5.19 -7.64
N LYS A 67 20.08 -5.76 -6.42
CA LYS A 67 21.29 -6.35 -5.82
C LYS A 67 21.71 -7.63 -6.53
N ILE A 68 20.76 -8.54 -6.79
CA ILE A 68 21.03 -9.82 -7.45
C ILE A 68 21.52 -9.58 -8.88
N GLU A 69 20.84 -8.73 -9.65
CA GLU A 69 21.27 -8.38 -11.01
C GLU A 69 22.67 -7.74 -11.03
N GLY A 70 22.97 -6.88 -10.06
CA GLY A 70 24.28 -6.26 -9.90
C GLY A 70 25.38 -7.28 -9.56
N GLU A 71 25.12 -8.24 -8.68
CA GLU A 71 26.05 -9.31 -8.33
C GLU A 71 26.30 -10.26 -9.51
N VAL A 72 25.24 -10.66 -10.22
CA VAL A 72 25.35 -11.50 -11.43
C VAL A 72 26.13 -10.78 -12.53
N SER A 73 25.84 -9.51 -12.77
CA SER A 73 26.55 -8.71 -13.78
C SER A 73 28.05 -8.60 -13.47
N LYS A 74 28.39 -8.33 -12.21
CA LYS A 74 29.79 -8.29 -11.75
C LYS A 74 30.47 -9.65 -11.90
N ALA A 75 29.79 -10.74 -11.56
CA ALA A 75 30.35 -12.08 -11.71
C ALA A 75 30.67 -12.40 -13.19
N ILE A 76 29.78 -12.04 -14.12
CA ILE A 76 30.01 -12.20 -15.56
C ILE A 76 31.19 -11.34 -16.03
N GLU A 77 31.30 -10.09 -15.56
CA GLU A 77 32.41 -9.20 -15.90
C GLU A 77 33.76 -9.76 -15.41
N VAL A 78 33.81 -10.25 -14.16
CA VAL A 78 35.02 -10.87 -13.60
C VAL A 78 35.42 -12.12 -14.39
N ILE A 79 34.46 -12.96 -14.79
CA ILE A 79 34.73 -14.14 -15.63
C ILE A 79 35.32 -13.73 -16.98
N LYS A 80 34.73 -12.73 -17.65
CA LYS A 80 35.21 -12.23 -18.94
C LYS A 80 36.63 -11.66 -18.84
N LYS A 81 36.85 -10.77 -17.87
CA LYS A 81 38.15 -10.12 -17.67
C LYS A 81 39.21 -11.13 -17.32
N GLY A 82 38.94 -12.02 -16.37
CA GLY A 82 39.89 -13.04 -15.95
C GLY A 82 40.20 -14.06 -17.06
N TYR A 83 39.21 -14.43 -17.88
CA TYR A 83 39.46 -15.28 -19.05
C TYR A 83 40.35 -14.57 -20.09
N SER A 84 40.13 -13.26 -20.32
CA SER A 84 40.98 -12.47 -21.23
C SER A 84 42.41 -12.28 -20.73
N GLU A 85 42.61 -12.27 -19.41
CA GLU A 85 43.93 -12.24 -18.77
C GLU A 85 44.61 -13.63 -18.73
N GLY A 86 43.97 -14.67 -19.26
CA GLY A 86 44.52 -16.02 -19.35
C GLY A 86 44.35 -16.87 -18.09
N LEU A 87 43.46 -16.49 -17.16
CA LEU A 87 43.17 -17.29 -15.97
C LEU A 87 42.43 -18.59 -16.35
N SER A 88 42.77 -19.68 -15.68
CA SER A 88 42.11 -20.96 -15.91
C SER A 88 40.67 -20.97 -15.37
N VAL A 89 39.81 -21.79 -15.98
CA VAL A 89 38.40 -21.94 -15.57
C VAL A 89 38.29 -22.43 -14.13
N GLU A 90 39.25 -23.21 -13.63
CA GLU A 90 39.26 -23.62 -12.21
C GLU A 90 39.56 -22.46 -11.26
N VAL A 91 40.42 -21.52 -11.64
CA VAL A 91 40.72 -20.33 -10.83
C VAL A 91 39.53 -19.38 -10.82
N LEU A 92 38.87 -19.18 -11.97
CA LEU A 92 37.64 -18.38 -12.06
C LEU A 92 36.51 -18.94 -11.20
N SER A 93 36.33 -20.27 -11.22
CA SER A 93 35.36 -20.96 -10.37
C SER A 93 35.61 -20.72 -8.88
N LYS A 94 36.87 -20.73 -8.43
CA LYS A 94 37.23 -20.40 -7.04
C LYS A 94 37.00 -18.93 -6.69
N LEU A 95 37.25 -18.02 -7.62
CA LEU A 95 37.12 -16.57 -7.40
C LEU A 95 35.67 -16.10 -7.35
N THR A 96 34.79 -16.66 -8.19
CA THR A 96 33.38 -16.28 -8.24
C THR A 96 32.48 -17.15 -7.37
N GLY A 97 32.99 -18.26 -6.84
CA GLY A 97 32.20 -19.21 -6.04
C GLY A 97 31.21 -20.04 -6.89
N MET A 98 31.29 -19.94 -8.21
CA MET A 98 30.43 -20.69 -9.14
C MET A 98 31.07 -22.03 -9.50
N SER A 99 30.26 -23.00 -9.91
CA SER A 99 30.78 -24.27 -10.40
C SER A 99 31.50 -24.11 -11.75
N VAL A 100 32.48 -24.98 -12.01
CA VAL A 100 33.25 -24.99 -13.28
C VAL A 100 32.31 -25.08 -14.50
N SER A 101 31.19 -25.80 -14.38
CA SER A 101 30.18 -25.93 -15.44
C SER A 101 29.39 -24.64 -15.67
N GLU A 102 29.11 -23.85 -14.63
CA GLU A 102 28.46 -22.54 -14.75
C GLU A 102 29.37 -21.51 -15.40
N VAL A 103 30.64 -21.44 -14.99
CA VAL A 103 31.62 -20.55 -15.63
C VAL A 103 31.75 -20.88 -17.13
N ARG A 104 31.77 -22.17 -17.48
CA ARG A 104 31.78 -22.62 -18.88
C ARG A 104 30.50 -22.23 -19.62
N ARG A 105 29.34 -22.34 -18.98
CA ARG A 105 28.06 -21.90 -19.56
C ARG A 105 28.05 -20.40 -19.83
N VAL A 106 28.55 -19.58 -18.91
CA VAL A 106 28.66 -18.13 -19.10
C VAL A 106 29.59 -17.80 -20.26
N LEU A 107 30.73 -18.49 -20.38
CA LEU A 107 31.66 -18.31 -21.51
C LEU A 107 31.09 -18.78 -22.85
N ASN A 108 30.29 -19.86 -22.86
CA ASN A 108 29.69 -20.42 -24.08
C ASN A 108 28.37 -19.75 -24.50
N ALA A 109 27.72 -18.99 -23.60
CA ALA A 109 26.48 -18.25 -23.88
C ALA A 109 26.75 -16.86 -24.50
N LEU A 110 28.02 -16.53 -24.71
CA LEU A 110 28.52 -15.36 -25.41
C LEU A 110 28.96 -15.75 -26.82
#